data_AF-A1VWG1-F1
#
_entry.id   AF-A1VWG1-F1
#
_cell.length_a   1.000
_cell.length_b   1.000
_cell.length_c   1.000
_cell.angle_alpha   90.00
_cell.angle_beta   90.00
_cell.angle_gamma   90.00
#
_symmetry.space_group_name_H-M   'P 1'
#
loop_
_entity.id
_entity.type
_entity.pdbx_description
1 polymer ?
#
loop_
_entity_poly.entity_id
_entity_poly.type
_entity_poly.pdbx_seq_one_letter_code
_entity_poly.pdbx_strand_id
1 'polypeptide(L)'
;MLPACELLDLGRQQRNLLLLRPLFQLELNKLRIGDEATGDKGLFQAVDTHYLVLSALDFMMEGTTVNMGSTQQEVLSHLSAVAQVMKPELTAQQATRVAEVVLDTLDNKAQSYREFIFDHFDAMQRKHRTLRFRLVAYQPDLEDIYRYKPTSEGYLVYLGMLDLAPEDSQELMEKMLDLLVKRGRFEAALEIARRARKLSLEYRQLIRDRLMQAYRAPGSVNWTKDMAGKLTAARGHVAGRQAEDQRMEEAVREALQSSDELKTRQDLSQLLKTLQSASLIRSNLVNDITVAPDKFLVSQRSLFRARRPSSLPDLEDRLFPQLISLPANVLVANADNCISGLYPASWPKVYDLNNVFALLLERRADEPVLDEDDGEITPFESQKDQFAPEVISQVEQWLKRQFATGSTFRIDQLLGMAEAQGMDSQLRRCMVLMLFRSYAQSETLFPGMKSDAAGRFQMDIAQGTNLEFSPLQENKADKP
;
A
#
# COMPACT_ATOMS: atom_id res chain seq x y z
N MET A 1 -39.89 -27.10 -29.23
CA MET A 1 -38.64 -26.56 -28.66
C MET A 1 -38.74 -25.04 -28.74
N LEU A 2 -38.93 -24.37 -27.60
CA LEU A 2 -38.83 -22.91 -27.55
C LEU A 2 -37.37 -22.53 -27.82
N PRO A 3 -37.09 -21.48 -28.61
CA PRO A 3 -35.72 -21.04 -28.83
C PRO A 3 -35.10 -20.67 -27.47
N ALA A 4 -33.83 -21.04 -27.27
CA ALA A 4 -33.07 -20.63 -26.10
C ALA A 4 -33.05 -19.10 -26.08
N CYS A 5 -33.90 -18.50 -25.26
CA CYS A 5 -34.02 -17.06 -25.15
C CYS A 5 -32.72 -16.56 -24.49
N GLU A 6 -31.81 -16.00 -25.29
CA GLU A 6 -30.65 -15.29 -24.77
C GLU A 6 -31.17 -14.06 -24.02
N LEU A 7 -30.96 -14.05 -22.71
CA LEU A 7 -31.38 -12.95 -21.86
C LEU A 7 -30.50 -11.74 -22.18
N LEU A 8 -31.13 -10.58 -22.41
CA LEU A 8 -30.42 -9.31 -22.58
C LEU A 8 -29.69 -8.93 -21.28
N ASP A 9 -28.46 -8.45 -21.41
CA ASP A 9 -27.72 -7.90 -20.27
C ASP A 9 -28.27 -6.52 -19.91
N LEU A 10 -29.15 -6.50 -18.90
CA LEU A 10 -29.77 -5.29 -18.35
C LEU A 10 -29.22 -4.95 -16.95
N GLY A 11 -28.07 -5.52 -16.57
CA GLY A 11 -27.53 -5.37 -15.22
C GLY A 11 -27.31 -3.91 -14.83
N ARG A 12 -26.87 -3.07 -15.77
CA ARG A 12 -26.65 -1.64 -15.56
C ARG A 12 -27.94 -0.90 -15.22
N GLN A 13 -28.97 -1.08 -16.05
CA GLN A 13 -30.27 -0.45 -15.86
C GLN A 13 -30.91 -0.90 -14.55
N GLN A 14 -30.79 -2.20 -14.23
CA GLN A 14 -31.31 -2.76 -12.98
C GLN A 14 -30.60 -2.19 -11.75
N ARG A 15 -29.27 -2.06 -11.78
CA ARG A 15 -28.49 -1.43 -10.70
C ARG A 15 -28.90 0.03 -10.48
N ASN A 16 -29.01 0.80 -11.56
CA ASN A 16 -29.43 2.20 -11.51
C ASN A 16 -30.84 2.37 -10.92
N LEU A 17 -31.76 1.48 -11.26
CA LEU A 17 -33.11 1.46 -10.67
C LEU A 17 -33.05 1.16 -9.17
N LEU A 18 -32.18 0.25 -8.73
CA LEU A 18 -32.02 -0.09 -7.32
C LEU A 18 -31.46 1.05 -6.47
N LEU A 19 -30.64 1.93 -7.05
CA LEU A 19 -30.16 3.13 -6.36
C LEU A 19 -31.29 4.08 -5.95
N LEU A 20 -32.37 4.14 -6.74
CA LEU A 20 -33.55 4.97 -6.49
C LEU A 20 -34.54 4.34 -5.51
N ARG A 21 -34.38 3.05 -5.20
CA ARG A 21 -35.32 2.31 -4.37
C ARG A 21 -35.55 2.94 -2.98
N PRO A 22 -34.54 3.48 -2.27
CA PRO A 22 -34.77 4.17 -1.01
C PRO A 22 -35.68 5.40 -1.14
N LEU A 23 -35.56 6.15 -2.24
CA LEU A 23 -36.39 7.34 -2.52
C LEU A 23 -37.85 6.94 -2.72
N PHE A 24 -38.09 5.91 -3.54
CA PHE A 24 -39.44 5.40 -3.75
C PHE A 24 -40.04 4.80 -2.48
N GLN A 25 -39.24 4.14 -1.64
CA GLN A 25 -39.68 3.62 -0.35
C GLN A 25 -40.10 4.74 0.60
N LEU A 26 -39.39 5.87 0.62
CA LEU A 26 -39.79 7.04 1.39
C LEU A 26 -41.14 7.56 0.93
N GLU A 27 -41.31 7.77 -0.38
CA GLU A 27 -42.56 8.27 -0.93
C GLU A 27 -43.74 7.34 -0.63
N LEU A 28 -43.55 6.03 -0.76
CA LEU A 28 -44.59 5.03 -0.46
C LEU A 28 -44.94 4.98 1.04
N ASN A 29 -43.97 5.24 1.92
CA ASN A 29 -44.16 5.14 3.37
C ASN A 29 -44.51 6.47 4.04
N LYS A 30 -44.47 7.60 3.31
CA LYS A 30 -44.65 8.95 3.91
C LYS A 30 -45.97 9.14 4.65
N LEU A 31 -47.04 8.45 4.23
CA LEU A 31 -48.35 8.50 4.90
C LEU A 31 -48.37 7.74 6.23
N ARG A 32 -47.49 6.75 6.41
CA ARG A 32 -47.40 5.92 7.62
C ARG A 32 -46.54 6.57 8.71
N ILE A 33 -45.65 7.48 8.33
CA ILE A 33 -44.72 8.15 9.24
C ILE A 33 -45.44 9.20 10.13
N GLY A 34 -46.68 9.56 9.80
CA GLY A 34 -47.45 10.63 10.45
C GLY A 34 -48.64 10.18 11.30
N ASP A 35 -48.67 8.97 11.88
CA ASP A 35 -49.84 8.53 12.67
C ASP A 35 -49.61 8.18 14.16
N GLU A 36 -50.66 8.54 14.91
CA GLU A 36 -51.09 8.27 16.30
C GLU A 36 -50.50 9.00 17.53
N ALA A 37 -49.22 9.37 17.62
CA ALA A 37 -48.69 9.90 18.91
C ALA A 37 -48.57 11.44 19.04
N THR A 38 -48.41 12.19 17.94
CA THR A 38 -47.95 13.60 18.01
C THR A 38 -48.86 14.65 17.35
N GLY A 39 -50.02 14.27 16.79
CA GLY A 39 -50.91 15.23 16.12
C GLY A 39 -50.47 15.64 14.70
N ASP A 40 -49.43 14.98 14.15
CA ASP A 40 -48.84 15.24 12.83
C ASP A 40 -49.58 14.55 11.67
N LYS A 41 -50.91 14.46 11.74
CA LYS A 41 -51.71 13.87 10.66
C LYS A 41 -51.54 14.68 9.38
N GLY A 42 -51.01 14.05 8.32
CA GLY A 42 -50.79 14.70 7.03
C GLY A 42 -49.51 15.55 6.93
N LEU A 43 -48.48 15.26 7.75
CA LEU A 43 -47.18 15.96 7.72
C LEU A 43 -46.60 16.09 6.30
N PHE A 44 -46.61 15.00 5.54
CA PHE A 44 -46.09 14.94 4.17
C PHE A 44 -47.13 15.25 3.08
N GLN A 45 -48.34 15.66 3.45
CA GLN A 45 -49.36 16.05 2.49
C GLN A 45 -48.95 17.37 1.82
N ALA A 46 -48.92 17.38 0.48
CA ALA A 46 -48.41 18.46 -0.37
C ALA A 46 -46.89 18.73 -0.27
N VAL A 47 -46.12 17.79 0.32
CA VAL A 47 -44.66 17.83 0.32
C VAL A 47 -44.12 16.77 -0.64
N ASP A 48 -43.27 17.18 -1.57
CA ASP A 48 -42.59 16.28 -2.50
C ASP A 48 -41.30 15.75 -1.87
N THR A 49 -41.31 14.47 -1.47
CA THR A 49 -40.16 13.84 -0.82
C THR A 49 -39.01 13.57 -1.80
N HIS A 50 -39.29 13.36 -3.09
CA HIS A 50 -38.24 13.18 -4.10
C HIS A 50 -37.48 14.48 -4.30
N TYR A 51 -38.19 15.61 -4.42
CA TYR A 51 -37.54 16.91 -4.51
C TYR A 51 -36.70 17.18 -3.27
N LEU A 52 -37.22 16.92 -2.06
CA LEU A 52 -36.45 17.11 -0.82
C LEU A 52 -35.18 16.24 -0.78
N VAL A 53 -35.26 14.97 -1.20
CA VAL A 53 -34.07 14.11 -1.27
C VAL A 53 -33.06 14.64 -2.28
N LEU A 54 -33.49 15.01 -3.49
CA LEU A 54 -32.58 15.56 -4.50
C LEU A 54 -31.99 16.89 -4.05
N SER A 55 -32.79 17.74 -3.42
CA SER A 55 -32.36 19.01 -2.83
C SER A 55 -31.35 18.79 -1.68
N ALA A 56 -31.51 17.73 -0.88
CA ALA A 56 -30.53 17.35 0.14
C ALA A 56 -29.20 16.94 -0.49
N LEU A 57 -29.25 16.10 -1.53
CA LEU A 57 -28.05 15.62 -2.22
C LEU A 57 -27.32 16.77 -2.94
N ASP A 58 -28.04 17.72 -3.55
CA ASP A 58 -27.47 18.93 -4.15
C ASP A 58 -26.75 19.77 -3.09
N PHE A 59 -27.42 20.03 -1.97
CA PHE A 59 -26.86 20.82 -0.88
C PHE A 59 -25.60 20.18 -0.28
N MET A 60 -25.62 18.86 -0.05
CA MET A 60 -24.45 18.13 0.43
C MET A 60 -23.33 18.06 -0.61
N MET A 61 -23.67 18.00 -1.91
CA MET A 61 -22.71 18.10 -3.01
C MET A 61 -21.99 19.45 -2.96
N GLU A 62 -22.75 20.55 -2.91
CA GLU A 62 -22.19 21.90 -2.78
C GLU A 62 -21.33 22.02 -1.51
N GLY A 63 -21.81 21.53 -0.36
CA GLY A 63 -21.06 21.56 0.90
C GLY A 63 -19.76 20.74 0.88
N THR A 64 -19.73 19.64 0.13
CA THR A 64 -18.51 18.83 -0.05
C THR A 64 -17.42 19.60 -0.82
N THR A 65 -17.81 20.53 -1.69
CA THR A 65 -16.91 21.36 -2.50
C THR A 65 -16.49 22.68 -1.86
N VAL A 66 -17.01 23.01 -0.67
CA VAL A 66 -16.72 24.30 0.01
C VAL A 66 -16.11 24.07 1.40
N ASN A 67 -16.69 23.18 2.21
CA ASN A 67 -16.36 23.02 3.63
C ASN A 67 -16.03 21.57 4.03
N MET A 68 -15.51 20.76 3.09
CA MET A 68 -15.29 19.32 3.32
C MET A 68 -16.56 18.57 3.78
N GLY A 69 -17.75 19.02 3.35
CA GLY A 69 -19.05 18.41 3.64
C GLY A 69 -19.97 19.28 4.49
N SER A 70 -21.23 18.87 4.63
CA SER A 70 -22.26 19.64 5.35
C SER A 70 -22.50 19.06 6.75
N THR A 71 -22.61 19.91 7.77
CA THR A 71 -22.97 19.42 9.12
C THR A 71 -24.44 18.97 9.15
N GLN A 72 -24.80 18.13 10.14
CA GLN A 72 -26.20 17.70 10.29
C GLN A 72 -27.15 18.88 10.45
N GLN A 73 -26.76 19.90 11.22
CA GLN A 73 -27.57 21.09 11.45
C GLN A 73 -27.78 21.91 10.17
N GLU A 74 -26.75 22.06 9.34
CA GLU A 74 -26.85 22.74 8.05
C GLU A 74 -27.84 22.03 7.11
N VAL A 75 -27.72 20.70 6.99
CA VAL A 75 -28.61 19.90 6.13
C VAL A 75 -30.06 19.97 6.62
N LEU A 76 -30.29 19.83 7.93
CA LEU A 76 -31.63 19.91 8.51
C LEU A 76 -32.23 21.31 8.32
N SER A 77 -31.44 22.36 8.51
CA SER A 77 -31.89 23.74 8.33
C SER A 77 -32.28 24.01 6.88
N HIS A 78 -31.45 23.56 5.93
CA HIS A 78 -31.76 23.66 4.50
C HIS A 78 -33.05 22.93 4.13
N LEU A 79 -33.19 21.66 4.54
CA LEU A 79 -34.39 20.88 4.24
C LEU A 79 -35.65 21.43 4.90
N SER A 80 -35.54 21.95 6.12
CA SER A 80 -36.67 22.60 6.81
C SER A 80 -37.12 23.85 6.06
N ALA A 81 -36.17 24.67 5.58
CA ALA A 81 -36.48 25.86 4.79
C ALA A 81 -37.17 25.48 3.47
N VAL A 82 -36.66 24.47 2.75
CA VAL A 82 -37.28 23.99 1.50
C VAL A 82 -38.68 23.42 1.76
N ALA A 83 -38.86 22.66 2.84
CA ALA A 83 -40.17 22.13 3.22
C ALA A 83 -41.18 23.26 3.55
N GLN A 84 -40.74 24.32 4.24
CA GLN A 84 -41.59 25.50 4.50
C GLN A 84 -41.95 26.26 3.23
N VAL A 85 -41.04 26.31 2.24
CA VAL A 85 -41.36 26.90 0.93
C VAL A 85 -42.41 26.06 0.19
N MET A 86 -42.33 24.73 0.26
CA MET A 86 -43.34 23.85 -0.35
C MET A 86 -44.70 23.94 0.35
N LYS A 87 -44.71 24.02 1.68
CA LYS A 87 -45.91 24.10 2.50
C LYS A 87 -45.72 25.16 3.60
N PRO A 88 -46.11 26.42 3.35
CA PRO A 88 -45.96 27.51 4.31
C PRO A 88 -46.72 27.32 5.63
N GLU A 89 -47.72 26.46 5.63
CA GLU A 89 -48.53 26.11 6.81
C GLU A 89 -47.79 25.23 7.83
N LEU A 90 -46.62 24.66 7.47
CA LEU A 90 -45.84 23.85 8.39
C LEU A 90 -45.29 24.70 9.53
N THR A 91 -45.55 24.27 10.76
CA THR A 91 -44.84 24.83 11.92
C THR A 91 -43.34 24.52 11.84
N ALA A 92 -42.50 25.31 12.51
CA ALA A 92 -41.06 25.08 12.54
C ALA A 92 -40.70 23.67 13.01
N GLN A 93 -41.40 23.14 14.02
CA GLN A 93 -41.19 21.77 14.51
C GLN A 93 -41.54 20.70 13.47
N GLN A 94 -42.63 20.91 12.72
CA GLN A 94 -43.03 20.01 11.65
C GLN A 94 -42.07 20.04 10.46
N ALA A 95 -41.58 21.22 10.09
CA ALA A 95 -40.57 21.36 9.04
C ALA A 95 -39.27 20.62 9.40
N THR A 96 -38.80 20.78 10.65
CA THR A 96 -37.65 20.02 11.16
C THR A 96 -37.92 18.52 11.13
N ARG A 97 -39.14 18.08 11.49
CA ARG A 97 -39.50 16.67 11.46
C ARG A 97 -39.47 16.08 10.05
N VAL A 98 -39.95 16.83 9.07
CA VAL A 98 -39.85 16.46 7.64
C VAL A 98 -38.39 16.32 7.23
N ALA A 99 -37.55 17.29 7.60
CA ALA A 99 -36.11 17.26 7.30
C ALA A 99 -35.41 16.05 7.94
N GLU A 100 -35.71 15.73 9.20
CA GLU A 100 -35.18 14.56 9.91
C GLU A 100 -35.54 13.26 9.20
N VAL A 101 -36.79 13.07 8.80
CA VAL A 101 -37.23 11.84 8.13
C VAL A 101 -36.53 11.66 6.78
N VAL A 102 -36.37 12.75 6.01
CA VAL A 102 -35.66 12.71 4.72
C VAL A 102 -34.20 12.34 4.94
N LEU A 103 -33.52 12.97 5.91
CA LEU A 103 -32.12 12.69 6.22
C LEU A 103 -31.93 11.26 6.78
N ASP A 104 -32.80 10.83 7.69
CA ASP A 104 -32.81 9.48 8.27
C ASP A 104 -32.99 8.40 7.19
N THR A 105 -33.75 8.72 6.13
CA THR A 105 -33.91 7.83 4.97
C THR A 105 -32.62 7.76 4.16
N LEU A 106 -32.00 8.90 3.84
CA LEU A 106 -30.74 8.96 3.10
C LEU A 106 -29.61 8.19 3.79
N ASP A 107 -29.54 8.29 5.12
CA ASP A 107 -28.53 7.64 5.94
C ASP A 107 -28.91 6.21 6.37
N ASN A 108 -30.04 5.68 5.87
CA ASN A 108 -30.55 4.34 6.16
C ASN A 108 -30.65 4.02 7.67
N LYS A 109 -31.15 4.98 8.46
CA LYS A 109 -31.29 4.82 9.92
C LYS A 109 -32.16 3.63 10.32
N ALA A 110 -33.16 3.29 9.50
CA ALA A 110 -34.01 2.12 9.70
C ALA A 110 -33.22 0.81 9.78
N GLN A 111 -32.03 0.73 9.16
CA GLN A 111 -31.13 -0.42 9.22
C GLN A 111 -29.85 -0.13 10.01
N SER A 112 -29.94 0.73 11.03
CA SER A 112 -28.81 1.12 11.90
C SER A 112 -27.64 1.75 11.13
N TYR A 113 -27.94 2.61 10.15
CA TYR A 113 -26.94 3.33 9.35
C TYR A 113 -26.01 2.41 8.54
N ARG A 114 -26.48 1.19 8.23
CA ARG A 114 -25.78 0.24 7.37
C ARG A 114 -26.00 0.58 5.90
N GLU A 115 -25.19 -0.03 5.05
CA GLU A 115 -25.37 0.04 3.59
C GLU A 115 -26.75 -0.48 3.20
N PHE A 116 -27.36 0.13 2.17
CA PHE A 116 -28.52 -0.43 1.49
C PHE A 116 -28.11 -1.74 0.81
N ILE A 117 -28.91 -2.78 1.00
CA ILE A 117 -28.66 -4.11 0.44
C ILE A 117 -29.87 -4.50 -0.40
N PHE A 118 -29.65 -4.70 -1.70
CA PHE A 118 -30.69 -5.17 -2.62
C PHE A 118 -30.17 -6.27 -3.54
N ASP A 119 -30.98 -7.30 -3.75
CA ASP A 119 -30.67 -8.36 -4.70
C ASP A 119 -31.20 -8.04 -6.10
N HIS A 120 -30.41 -8.35 -7.12
CA HIS A 120 -30.77 -8.22 -8.53
C HIS A 120 -30.35 -9.47 -9.30
N PHE A 121 -30.91 -9.66 -10.50
CA PHE A 121 -30.65 -10.85 -11.32
C PHE A 121 -29.61 -10.51 -12.40
N ASP A 122 -28.49 -11.20 -12.38
CA ASP A 122 -27.44 -11.08 -13.41
C ASP A 122 -27.77 -12.05 -14.56
N ALA A 123 -28.16 -11.50 -15.71
CA ALA A 123 -28.55 -12.25 -16.90
C ALA A 123 -27.40 -13.07 -17.50
N MET A 124 -26.16 -12.57 -17.41
CA MET A 124 -24.96 -13.21 -17.96
C MET A 124 -24.57 -14.44 -17.13
N GLN A 125 -24.61 -14.29 -15.80
CA GLN A 125 -24.26 -15.37 -14.86
C GLN A 125 -25.45 -16.24 -14.46
N ARG A 126 -26.67 -15.85 -14.85
CA ARG A 126 -27.95 -16.48 -14.48
C ARG A 126 -28.10 -16.70 -12.98
N LYS A 127 -27.63 -15.74 -12.18
CA LYS A 127 -27.60 -15.81 -10.71
C LYS A 127 -28.04 -14.49 -10.10
N HIS A 128 -28.60 -14.57 -8.91
CA HIS A 128 -28.86 -13.37 -8.11
C HIS A 128 -27.55 -12.84 -7.51
N ARG A 129 -27.37 -11.53 -7.59
CA ARG A 129 -26.25 -10.80 -7.00
C ARG A 129 -26.76 -9.72 -6.09
N THR A 130 -26.07 -9.54 -4.98
CA THR A 130 -26.38 -8.50 -4.00
C THR A 130 -25.61 -7.23 -4.33
N LEU A 131 -26.32 -6.12 -4.45
CA LEU A 131 -25.77 -4.78 -4.55
C LEU A 131 -25.78 -4.15 -3.16
N ARG A 132 -24.64 -3.59 -2.76
CA ARG A 132 -24.49 -2.85 -1.50
C ARG A 132 -24.02 -1.43 -1.80
N PHE A 133 -24.67 -0.43 -1.22
CA PHE A 133 -24.28 0.96 -1.40
C PHE A 133 -24.77 1.84 -0.25
N ARG A 134 -24.23 3.06 -0.16
CA ARG A 134 -24.82 4.16 0.64
C ARG A 134 -25.11 5.31 -0.31
N LEU A 135 -26.02 6.20 0.05
CA LEU A 135 -26.26 7.44 -0.72
C LEU A 135 -25.48 8.62 -0.12
N VAL A 136 -25.34 8.62 1.20
CA VAL A 136 -24.57 9.61 1.94
C VAL A 136 -23.64 8.91 2.93
N ALA A 137 -22.56 9.57 3.29
CA ALA A 137 -21.61 9.13 4.30
C ALA A 137 -21.48 10.22 5.36
N TYR A 138 -21.68 9.84 6.62
CA TYR A 138 -21.44 10.68 7.79
C TYR A 138 -20.08 10.31 8.40
N GLN A 139 -19.07 11.17 8.20
CA GLN A 139 -17.69 10.89 8.59
C GLN A 139 -17.05 12.11 9.27
N PRO A 140 -16.12 11.90 10.23
CA PRO A 140 -15.37 12.99 10.83
C PRO A 140 -14.40 13.60 9.81
N ASP A 141 -14.31 14.92 9.83
CA ASP A 141 -13.28 15.66 9.12
C ASP A 141 -11.96 15.69 9.93
N LEU A 142 -10.91 16.32 9.38
CA LEU A 142 -9.60 16.49 10.03
C LEU A 142 -9.68 17.21 11.38
N GLU A 143 -10.74 17.99 11.60
CA GLU A 143 -11.03 18.71 12.85
C GLU A 143 -11.98 17.94 13.79
N ASP A 144 -12.22 16.65 13.53
CA ASP A 144 -13.15 15.78 14.28
C ASP A 144 -14.62 16.24 14.26
N ILE A 145 -14.97 17.09 13.31
CA ILE A 145 -16.35 17.52 13.05
C ILE A 145 -16.99 16.56 12.05
N TYR A 146 -18.10 15.94 12.43
CA TYR A 146 -18.81 15.00 11.55
C TYR A 146 -19.61 15.74 10.47
N ARG A 147 -19.39 15.36 9.21
CA ARG A 147 -19.99 15.97 8.03
C ARG A 147 -20.61 14.93 7.11
N TYR A 148 -21.75 15.27 6.53
CA TYR A 148 -22.39 14.52 5.45
C TYR A 148 -21.71 14.83 4.12
N LYS A 149 -21.42 13.76 3.38
CA LYS A 149 -20.93 13.78 1.99
C LYS A 149 -21.75 12.82 1.15
N PRO A 150 -22.20 13.19 -0.05
CA PRO A 150 -22.75 12.21 -0.97
C PRO A 150 -21.68 11.19 -1.32
N THR A 151 -22.06 9.91 -1.37
CA THR A 151 -21.21 8.85 -1.93
C THR A 151 -21.27 8.88 -3.46
N SER A 152 -20.46 8.06 -4.12
CA SER A 152 -20.55 7.82 -5.58
C SER A 152 -21.97 7.57 -6.05
N GLU A 153 -22.71 6.73 -5.34
CA GLU A 153 -24.08 6.36 -5.66
C GLU A 153 -25.07 7.49 -5.37
N GLY A 154 -24.87 8.27 -4.30
CA GLY A 154 -25.65 9.49 -4.04
C GLY A 154 -25.48 10.54 -5.13
N TYR A 155 -24.24 10.71 -5.62
CA TYR A 155 -23.96 11.56 -6.77
C TYR A 155 -24.65 11.05 -8.05
N LEU A 156 -24.61 9.74 -8.32
CA LEU A 156 -25.30 9.15 -9.49
C LEU A 156 -26.81 9.35 -9.44
N VAL A 157 -27.42 9.22 -8.26
CA VAL A 157 -28.85 9.48 -8.06
C VAL A 157 -29.18 10.94 -8.35
N TYR A 158 -28.39 11.89 -7.82
CA TYR A 158 -28.65 13.31 -8.05
C TYR A 158 -28.41 13.76 -9.49
N LEU A 159 -27.34 13.27 -10.12
CA LEU A 159 -26.97 13.62 -11.51
C LEU A 159 -27.90 12.99 -12.57
N GLY A 160 -28.94 12.29 -12.14
CA GLY A 160 -30.13 12.07 -12.95
C GLY A 160 -30.05 10.91 -13.92
N MET A 161 -29.37 9.81 -13.57
CA MET A 161 -29.28 8.63 -14.44
C MET A 161 -28.44 8.85 -15.70
N LEU A 162 -27.24 9.38 -15.51
CA LEU A 162 -26.20 9.22 -16.52
C LEU A 162 -25.81 7.74 -16.61
N ASP A 163 -25.48 7.30 -17.83
CA ASP A 163 -24.89 6.00 -18.15
C ASP A 163 -23.48 5.94 -17.53
N LEU A 164 -23.40 5.93 -16.20
CA LEU A 164 -22.18 5.99 -15.41
C LEU A 164 -22.21 4.81 -14.43
N ALA A 165 -21.19 3.96 -14.51
CA ALA A 165 -21.02 2.90 -13.53
C ALA A 165 -20.52 3.53 -12.20
N PRO A 166 -21.01 3.09 -11.02
CA PRO A 166 -20.48 3.53 -9.72
C PRO A 166 -18.96 3.43 -9.58
N GLU A 167 -18.34 2.56 -10.36
CA GLU A 167 -16.90 2.30 -10.38
C GLU A 167 -16.09 3.40 -11.10
N ASP A 168 -16.70 4.23 -11.96
CA ASP A 168 -16.01 5.25 -12.77
C ASP A 168 -16.05 6.64 -12.12
N SER A 169 -15.52 6.73 -10.91
CA SER A 169 -15.38 7.97 -10.11
C SER A 169 -14.83 9.18 -10.89
N GLN A 170 -14.01 8.93 -11.91
CA GLN A 170 -13.40 9.96 -12.76
C GLN A 170 -14.36 10.57 -13.78
N GLU A 171 -15.25 9.78 -14.38
CA GLU A 171 -16.27 10.29 -15.30
C GLU A 171 -17.35 11.07 -14.53
N LEU A 172 -17.64 10.65 -13.28
CA LEU A 172 -18.49 11.39 -12.36
C LEU A 172 -17.93 12.80 -12.05
N MET A 173 -16.65 12.91 -11.68
CA MET A 173 -16.03 14.20 -11.41
C MET A 173 -16.05 15.14 -12.62
N GLU A 174 -15.92 14.59 -13.83
CA GLU A 174 -15.98 15.36 -15.07
C GLU A 174 -17.37 15.92 -15.35
N LYS A 175 -18.42 15.14 -15.13
CA LYS A 175 -19.81 15.62 -15.24
C LYS A 175 -20.15 16.63 -14.15
N MET A 176 -19.63 16.44 -12.94
CA MET A 176 -19.74 17.44 -11.87
C MET A 176 -19.07 18.75 -12.28
N LEU A 177 -17.87 18.68 -12.88
CA LEU A 177 -17.17 19.85 -13.37
C LEU A 177 -17.99 20.60 -14.44
N ASP A 178 -18.53 19.88 -15.43
CA ASP A 178 -19.38 20.46 -16.49
C ASP A 178 -20.60 21.20 -15.91
N LEU A 179 -21.28 20.57 -14.95
CA LEU A 179 -22.46 21.17 -14.30
C LEU A 179 -22.11 22.38 -13.46
N LEU A 180 -21.02 22.34 -12.71
CA LEU A 180 -20.58 23.48 -11.89
C LEU A 180 -20.18 24.67 -12.78
N VAL A 181 -19.51 24.42 -13.91
CA VAL A 181 -19.19 25.45 -14.91
C VAL A 181 -20.47 26.04 -15.50
N LYS A 182 -21.44 25.21 -15.91
CA LYS A 182 -22.75 25.67 -16.43
C LYS A 182 -23.56 26.48 -15.42
N ARG A 183 -23.45 26.16 -14.13
CA ARG A 183 -24.12 26.86 -13.02
C ARG A 183 -23.37 28.12 -12.56
N GLY A 184 -22.22 28.44 -13.15
CA GLY A 184 -21.40 29.60 -12.76
C GLY A 184 -20.71 29.45 -11.40
N ARG A 185 -20.63 28.22 -10.86
CA ARG A 185 -20.02 27.90 -9.57
C ARG A 185 -18.52 27.58 -9.75
N PHE A 186 -17.73 28.57 -10.16
CA PHE A 186 -16.35 28.36 -10.60
C PHE A 186 -15.36 27.97 -9.49
N GLU A 187 -15.58 28.44 -8.26
CA GLU A 187 -14.76 28.09 -7.10
C GLU A 187 -14.85 26.59 -6.78
N ALA A 188 -16.07 26.04 -6.75
CA ALA A 188 -16.31 24.61 -6.58
C ALA A 188 -15.77 23.78 -7.77
N ALA A 189 -15.93 24.27 -9.00
CA ALA A 189 -15.38 23.61 -10.18
C ALA A 189 -13.83 23.52 -10.11
N LEU A 190 -13.17 24.55 -9.59
CA LEU A 190 -11.72 24.56 -9.42
C LEU A 190 -11.24 23.48 -8.45
N GLU A 191 -11.95 23.24 -7.35
CA GLU A 191 -11.60 22.18 -6.40
C GLU A 191 -11.72 20.79 -7.02
N ILE A 192 -12.82 20.54 -7.75
CA ILE A 192 -13.03 19.29 -8.48
C ILE A 192 -11.93 19.08 -9.53
N ALA A 193 -11.56 20.13 -10.27
CA ALA A 193 -10.46 20.07 -11.24
C ALA A 193 -9.12 19.73 -10.56
N ARG A 194 -8.82 20.29 -9.38
CA ARG A 194 -7.61 19.98 -8.61
C ARG A 194 -7.59 18.50 -8.19
N ARG A 195 -8.73 17.97 -7.75
CA ARG A 195 -8.87 16.56 -7.37
C ARG A 195 -8.71 15.62 -8.57
N ALA A 196 -9.35 15.93 -9.69
CA ALA A 196 -9.23 15.17 -10.94
C ALA A 196 -7.77 15.17 -11.46
N ARG A 197 -7.08 16.30 -11.33
CA ARG A 197 -5.65 16.42 -11.65
C ARG A 197 -4.78 15.53 -10.75
N LYS A 198 -5.04 15.50 -9.44
CA LYS A 198 -4.30 14.65 -8.50
C LYS A 198 -4.45 13.16 -8.87
N LEU A 199 -5.67 12.72 -9.16
CA LEU A 199 -5.94 11.34 -9.58
C LEU A 199 -5.26 10.98 -10.90
N SER A 200 -5.20 11.93 -11.84
CA SER A 200 -4.48 11.74 -13.10
C SER A 200 -2.97 11.56 -12.88
N LEU A 201 -2.40 12.28 -11.92
CA LEU A 201 -0.98 12.13 -11.54
C LEU A 201 -0.71 10.77 -10.90
N GLU A 202 -1.55 10.35 -9.94
CA GLU A 202 -1.46 9.05 -9.27
C GLU A 202 -1.56 7.89 -10.27
N TYR A 203 -2.52 7.97 -11.20
CA TYR A 203 -2.70 6.95 -12.22
C TYR A 203 -1.48 6.84 -13.17
N ARG A 204 -0.94 7.98 -13.60
CA ARG A 204 0.29 8.01 -14.41
C ARG A 204 1.47 7.39 -13.65
N GLN A 205 1.62 7.72 -12.37
CA GLN A 205 2.68 7.18 -11.53
C GLN A 205 2.57 5.66 -11.40
N LEU A 206 1.37 5.14 -11.16
CA LEU A 206 1.09 3.70 -11.08
C LEU A 206 1.47 2.95 -12.37
N ILE A 207 1.16 3.52 -13.55
CA ILE A 207 1.56 2.93 -14.83
C ILE A 207 3.08 2.99 -14.99
N ARG A 208 3.70 4.11 -14.65
CA ARG A 208 5.16 4.29 -14.74
C ARG A 208 5.91 3.31 -13.86
N ASP A 209 5.44 3.07 -12.63
CA ASP A 209 6.06 2.13 -11.71
C ASP A 209 6.00 0.69 -12.23
N ARG A 210 4.86 0.28 -12.78
CA ARG A 210 4.72 -1.02 -13.45
C ARG A 210 5.66 -1.16 -14.66
N LEU A 211 5.75 -0.12 -15.49
CA LEU A 211 6.68 -0.10 -16.62
C LEU A 211 8.14 -0.21 -16.14
N MET A 212 8.52 0.54 -15.09
CA MET A 212 9.86 0.49 -14.53
C MET A 212 10.20 -0.88 -13.93
N GLN A 213 9.25 -1.55 -13.28
CA GLN A 213 9.40 -2.94 -12.83
C GLN A 213 9.65 -3.88 -14.01
N ALA A 214 8.85 -3.77 -15.07
CA ALA A 214 9.04 -4.57 -16.29
C ALA A 214 10.39 -4.30 -16.97
N TYR A 215 10.89 -3.06 -16.95
CA TYR A 215 12.21 -2.73 -17.51
C TYR A 215 13.38 -3.26 -16.68
N ARG A 216 13.23 -3.34 -15.36
CA ARG A 216 14.27 -3.85 -14.44
C ARG A 216 14.39 -5.37 -14.50
N ALA A 217 13.27 -6.07 -14.58
CA ALA A 217 13.21 -7.52 -14.63
C ALA A 217 12.42 -8.00 -15.86
N PRO A 218 12.96 -7.83 -17.08
CA PRO A 218 12.24 -8.20 -18.30
C PRO A 218 11.98 -9.71 -18.43
N GLY A 219 12.69 -10.55 -17.66
CA GLY A 219 12.50 -12.00 -17.65
C GLY A 219 11.31 -12.47 -16.80
N SER A 220 10.86 -11.66 -15.84
CA SER A 220 9.77 -12.03 -14.91
C SER A 220 8.39 -11.56 -15.37
N VAL A 221 8.29 -10.92 -16.54
CA VAL A 221 7.05 -10.30 -17.04
C VAL A 221 6.74 -10.81 -18.44
N ASN A 222 5.53 -11.38 -18.62
CA ASN A 222 5.05 -11.71 -19.96
C ASN A 222 4.38 -10.47 -20.57
N TRP A 223 5.09 -9.77 -21.46
CA TRP A 223 4.59 -8.52 -22.07
C TRP A 223 3.21 -8.68 -22.71
N THR A 224 3.01 -9.75 -23.50
CA THR A 224 1.78 -10.00 -24.26
C THR A 224 0.59 -10.30 -23.34
N LYS A 225 0.79 -11.15 -22.31
CA LYS A 225 -0.29 -11.55 -21.40
C LYS A 225 -0.57 -10.52 -20.31
N ASP A 226 0.46 -9.93 -19.70
CA ASP A 226 0.32 -9.20 -18.44
C ASP A 226 0.26 -7.68 -18.62
N MET A 227 0.83 -7.15 -19.71
CA MET A 227 1.04 -5.71 -19.91
C MET A 227 0.31 -5.14 -21.14
N ALA A 228 0.38 -5.79 -22.31
CA ALA A 228 -0.13 -5.24 -23.56
C ALA A 228 -1.64 -4.93 -23.51
N GLY A 229 -2.45 -5.84 -22.95
CA GLY A 229 -3.88 -5.63 -22.77
C GLY A 229 -4.19 -4.46 -21.84
N LYS A 230 -3.48 -4.36 -20.71
CA LYS A 230 -3.66 -3.27 -19.72
C LYS A 230 -3.26 -1.91 -20.28
N LEU A 231 -2.15 -1.85 -21.03
CA LEU A 231 -1.69 -0.62 -21.70
C LEU A 231 -2.66 -0.19 -22.81
N THR A 232 -3.23 -1.14 -23.55
CA THR A 232 -4.25 -0.86 -24.58
C THR A 232 -5.53 -0.31 -23.97
N ALA A 233 -6.01 -0.90 -22.87
CA ALA A 233 -7.15 -0.39 -22.12
C ALA A 233 -6.89 1.02 -21.56
N ALA A 234 -5.72 1.24 -20.96
CA ALA A 234 -5.31 2.56 -20.47
C ALA A 234 -5.26 3.61 -21.59
N ARG A 235 -4.74 3.24 -22.78
CA ARG A 235 -4.72 4.12 -23.95
C ARG A 235 -6.12 4.48 -24.45
N GLY A 236 -7.01 3.50 -24.55
CA GLY A 236 -8.41 3.73 -24.95
C GLY A 236 -9.13 4.68 -23.98
N HIS A 237 -8.93 4.47 -22.69
CA HIS A 237 -9.48 5.31 -21.63
C HIS A 237 -8.96 6.76 -21.67
N VAL A 238 -7.67 6.97 -21.94
CA VAL A 238 -7.13 8.34 -22.06
C VAL A 238 -7.58 9.02 -23.35
N ALA A 239 -7.66 8.29 -24.47
CA ALA A 239 -8.09 8.84 -25.76
C ALA A 239 -9.54 9.34 -25.74
N GLY A 240 -10.47 8.58 -25.15
CA GLY A 240 -11.86 9.01 -25.01
C GLY A 240 -12.01 10.32 -24.21
N ARG A 241 -11.11 10.56 -23.26
CA ARG A 241 -11.14 11.74 -22.38
C ARG A 241 -10.56 12.99 -22.97
N GLN A 242 -9.58 12.85 -23.85
CA GLN A 242 -8.90 14.02 -24.42
C GLN A 242 -9.87 14.91 -25.24
N ALA A 243 -10.92 14.31 -25.82
CA ALA A 243 -11.97 15.02 -26.52
C ALA A 243 -12.97 15.75 -25.60
N GLU A 244 -13.23 15.23 -24.40
CA GLU A 244 -14.08 15.89 -23.40
C GLU A 244 -13.31 17.02 -22.69
N ASP A 245 -12.02 16.79 -22.38
CA ASP A 245 -11.12 17.83 -21.84
C ASP A 245 -11.07 19.06 -22.76
N GLN A 246 -10.95 18.86 -24.07
CA GLN A 246 -10.92 19.94 -25.05
C GLN A 246 -12.23 20.74 -25.04
N ARG A 247 -13.37 20.05 -25.04
CA ARG A 247 -14.69 20.71 -24.93
C ARG A 247 -14.82 21.53 -23.64
N MET A 248 -14.33 21.00 -22.53
CA MET A 248 -14.34 21.70 -21.24
C MET A 248 -13.42 22.94 -21.24
N GLU A 249 -12.22 22.81 -21.78
CA GLU A 249 -11.29 23.94 -21.93
C GLU A 249 -11.89 25.06 -22.79
N GLU A 250 -12.60 24.71 -23.86
CA GLU A 250 -13.32 25.66 -24.71
C GLU A 250 -14.45 26.35 -23.95
N ALA A 251 -15.31 25.61 -23.26
CA ALA A 251 -16.40 26.17 -22.44
C ALA A 251 -15.89 27.15 -21.37
N VAL A 252 -14.80 26.81 -20.68
CA VAL A 252 -14.18 27.70 -19.68
C VAL A 252 -13.56 28.94 -20.35
N ARG A 253 -12.97 28.79 -21.55
CA ARG A 253 -12.40 29.92 -22.30
C ARG A 253 -13.50 30.89 -22.77
N GLU A 254 -14.64 30.38 -23.22
CA GLU A 254 -15.81 31.19 -23.55
C GLU A 254 -16.35 31.93 -22.31
N ALA A 255 -16.52 31.22 -21.18
CA ALA A 255 -16.95 31.82 -19.92
C ALA A 255 -15.99 32.93 -19.43
N LEU A 256 -14.68 32.78 -19.67
CA LEU A 256 -13.67 33.79 -19.34
C LEU A 256 -13.77 35.05 -20.22
N GLN A 257 -14.21 34.89 -21.47
CA GLN A 257 -14.45 36.01 -22.38
C GLN A 257 -15.71 36.78 -22.01
N SER A 258 -16.79 36.08 -21.62
CA SER A 258 -18.08 36.67 -21.27
C SER A 258 -18.17 37.24 -19.84
N SER A 259 -17.19 36.98 -18.98
CA SER A 259 -17.22 37.41 -17.58
C SER A 259 -16.55 38.76 -17.38
N ASP A 260 -17.28 39.74 -16.84
CA ASP A 260 -16.76 41.09 -16.56
C ASP A 260 -16.24 41.26 -15.12
N GLU A 261 -16.63 40.37 -14.21
CA GLU A 261 -16.26 40.45 -12.80
C GLU A 261 -14.84 39.93 -12.54
N LEU A 262 -14.03 40.72 -11.81
CA LEU A 262 -12.61 40.43 -11.59
C LEU A 262 -12.37 39.11 -10.85
N LYS A 263 -13.15 38.82 -9.79
CA LYS A 263 -13.02 37.59 -8.99
C LYS A 263 -13.32 36.36 -9.84
N THR A 264 -14.46 36.39 -10.54
CA THR A 264 -14.92 35.36 -11.46
C THR A 264 -13.91 35.07 -12.59
N ARG A 265 -13.28 36.12 -13.15
CA ARG A 265 -12.17 35.97 -14.11
C ARG A 265 -10.94 35.30 -13.52
N GLN A 266 -10.58 35.60 -12.27
CA GLN A 266 -9.44 34.95 -11.60
C GLN A 266 -9.70 33.45 -11.40
N ASP A 267 -10.88 33.08 -10.92
CA ASP A 267 -11.26 31.69 -10.69
C ASP A 267 -11.30 30.88 -11.99
N LEU A 268 -11.90 31.44 -13.05
CA LEU A 268 -11.92 30.86 -14.38
C LEU A 268 -10.52 30.67 -14.97
N SER A 269 -9.61 31.65 -14.78
CA SER A 269 -8.22 31.55 -15.20
C SER A 269 -7.47 30.44 -14.45
N GLN A 270 -7.70 30.29 -13.13
CA GLN A 270 -7.12 29.19 -12.36
C GLN A 270 -7.67 27.84 -12.78
N LEU A 271 -8.98 27.77 -13.06
CA LEU A 271 -9.64 26.56 -13.55
C LEU A 271 -9.04 26.13 -14.89
N LEU A 272 -8.92 27.05 -15.84
CA LEU A 272 -8.31 26.80 -17.16
C LEU A 272 -6.87 26.27 -17.02
N LYS A 273 -6.04 26.90 -16.19
CA LYS A 273 -4.66 26.42 -15.93
C LYS A 273 -4.64 25.01 -15.35
N THR A 274 -5.58 24.70 -14.46
CA THR A 274 -5.67 23.37 -13.83
C THR A 274 -6.05 22.29 -14.84
N LEU A 275 -7.03 22.59 -15.71
CA LEU A 275 -7.46 21.71 -16.80
C LEU A 275 -6.33 21.44 -17.80
N GLN A 276 -5.64 22.50 -18.25
CA GLN A 276 -4.49 22.37 -19.15
C GLN A 276 -3.37 21.53 -18.53
N SER A 277 -3.10 21.70 -17.22
CA SER A 277 -2.11 20.88 -16.53
C SER A 277 -2.53 19.40 -16.48
N ALA A 278 -3.81 19.10 -16.24
CA ALA A 278 -4.32 17.74 -16.25
C ALA A 278 -4.25 17.11 -17.66
N SER A 279 -4.62 17.87 -18.70
CA SER A 279 -4.50 17.48 -20.11
C SER A 279 -3.04 17.17 -20.51
N LEU A 280 -2.08 17.97 -20.04
CA LEU A 280 -0.65 17.73 -20.25
C LEU A 280 -0.17 16.44 -19.57
N ILE A 281 -0.63 16.16 -18.34
CA ILE A 281 -0.29 14.91 -17.63
C ILE A 281 -0.79 13.69 -18.41
N ARG A 282 -2.04 13.74 -18.91
CA ARG A 282 -2.64 12.67 -19.72
C ARG A 282 -1.93 12.49 -21.05
N SER A 283 -1.62 13.57 -21.76
CA SER A 283 -0.85 13.51 -23.01
C SER A 283 0.52 12.86 -22.82
N ASN A 284 1.21 13.22 -21.72
CA ASN A 284 2.48 12.58 -21.39
C ASN A 284 2.33 11.09 -21.03
N LEU A 285 1.23 10.69 -20.39
CA LEU A 285 0.94 9.28 -20.14
C LEU A 285 0.73 8.51 -21.46
N VAL A 286 0.03 9.08 -22.44
CA VAL A 286 -0.10 8.46 -23.79
C VAL A 286 1.27 8.26 -24.43
N ASN A 287 2.15 9.26 -24.33
CA ASN A 287 3.53 9.15 -24.82
C ASN A 287 4.31 8.05 -24.08
N ASP A 288 4.20 8.00 -22.75
CA ASP A 288 4.86 6.97 -21.93
C ASP A 288 4.39 5.56 -22.32
N ILE A 289 3.09 5.37 -22.56
CA ILE A 289 2.50 4.09 -23.01
C ILE A 289 2.95 3.73 -24.43
N THR A 290 2.99 4.72 -25.33
CA THR A 290 3.33 4.50 -26.74
C THR A 290 4.78 4.05 -26.93
N VAL A 291 5.70 4.64 -26.17
CA VAL A 291 7.13 4.32 -26.23
C VAL A 291 7.49 3.07 -25.39
N ALA A 292 6.55 2.58 -24.56
CA ALA A 292 6.82 1.48 -23.64
C ALA A 292 7.26 0.16 -24.29
N PRO A 293 6.65 -0.31 -25.40
CA PRO A 293 7.07 -1.55 -26.06
C PRO A 293 8.53 -1.51 -26.51
N ASP A 294 8.97 -0.41 -27.14
CA ASP A 294 10.33 -0.27 -27.64
C ASP A 294 11.35 -0.26 -26.51
N LYS A 295 11.04 0.44 -25.42
CA LYS A 295 11.88 0.44 -24.20
C LYS A 295 11.97 -0.95 -23.58
N PHE A 296 10.86 -1.68 -23.53
CA PHE A 296 10.86 -3.05 -23.05
C PHE A 296 11.72 -3.98 -23.92
N LEU A 297 11.62 -3.87 -25.25
CA LEU A 297 12.46 -4.64 -26.18
C LEU A 297 13.95 -4.34 -25.97
N VAL A 298 14.33 -3.07 -25.76
CA VAL A 298 15.72 -2.69 -25.43
C VAL A 298 16.15 -3.31 -24.10
N SER A 299 15.31 -3.27 -23.07
CA SER A 299 15.59 -3.96 -21.80
C SER A 299 15.73 -5.47 -21.98
N GLN A 300 14.87 -6.10 -22.78
CA GLN A 300 14.90 -7.55 -23.04
C GLN A 300 16.19 -7.99 -23.73
N ARG A 301 16.78 -7.16 -24.61
CA ARG A 301 18.10 -7.42 -25.21
C ARG A 301 19.20 -7.63 -24.17
N SER A 302 19.07 -7.07 -22.97
CA SER A 302 20.04 -7.28 -21.89
C SER A 302 20.04 -8.73 -21.37
N LEU A 303 18.93 -9.47 -21.49
CA LEU A 303 18.83 -10.87 -21.09
C LEU A 303 19.61 -11.81 -22.03
N PHE A 304 19.69 -11.44 -23.31
CA PHE A 304 20.41 -12.21 -24.33
C PHE A 304 21.93 -11.95 -24.32
N ARG A 305 22.45 -11.15 -23.39
CA ARG A 305 23.89 -11.00 -23.22
C ARG A 305 24.43 -12.25 -22.53
N ALA A 306 25.37 -12.93 -23.19
CA ALA A 306 26.22 -13.91 -22.51
C ALA A 306 26.82 -13.24 -21.27
N ARG A 307 26.51 -13.74 -20.07
CA ARG A 307 27.25 -13.33 -18.88
C ARG A 307 28.72 -13.59 -19.21
N ARG A 308 29.60 -12.60 -19.02
CA ARG A 308 31.02 -12.91 -18.90
C ARG A 308 31.09 -14.01 -17.85
N PRO A 309 31.67 -15.19 -18.14
CA PRO A 309 31.82 -16.21 -17.11
C PRO A 309 32.42 -15.48 -15.91
N SER A 310 31.73 -15.55 -14.77
CA SER A 310 32.32 -15.13 -13.50
C SER A 310 33.71 -15.71 -13.49
N SER A 311 34.74 -14.88 -13.31
CA SER A 311 36.14 -15.31 -13.35
C SER A 311 36.23 -16.64 -12.64
N LEU A 312 36.53 -17.71 -13.38
CA LEU A 312 36.70 -19.03 -12.80
C LEU A 312 37.69 -18.86 -11.64
N PRO A 313 37.47 -19.50 -10.49
CA PRO A 313 38.38 -19.37 -9.37
C PRO A 313 39.79 -19.70 -9.84
N ASP A 314 40.77 -18.90 -9.41
CA ASP A 314 42.16 -19.12 -9.80
C ASP A 314 42.59 -20.53 -9.41
N LEU A 315 42.84 -21.36 -10.42
CA LEU A 315 43.18 -22.75 -10.23
C LEU A 315 44.54 -22.87 -9.52
N GLU A 316 45.51 -22.06 -9.96
CA GLU A 316 46.91 -22.16 -9.56
C GLU A 316 47.14 -21.57 -8.17
N ASP A 317 46.64 -20.36 -7.93
CA ASP A 317 46.93 -19.65 -6.68
C ASP A 317 45.99 -20.04 -5.52
N ARG A 318 44.77 -20.52 -5.82
CA ARG A 318 43.74 -20.75 -4.80
C ARG A 318 43.36 -22.22 -4.63
N LEU A 319 43.15 -22.98 -5.72
CA LEU A 319 42.60 -24.34 -5.63
C LEU A 319 43.68 -25.42 -5.52
N PHE A 320 44.76 -25.35 -6.31
CA PHE A 320 45.85 -26.33 -6.29
C PHE A 320 46.56 -26.44 -4.92
N PRO A 321 46.91 -25.34 -4.22
CA PRO A 321 47.57 -25.42 -2.92
C PRO A 321 46.69 -26.08 -1.85
N GLN A 322 45.38 -25.81 -1.89
CA GLN A 322 44.41 -26.40 -0.97
C GLN A 322 44.23 -27.89 -1.25
N LEU A 323 44.15 -28.29 -2.53
CA LEU A 323 44.05 -29.70 -2.92
C LEU A 323 45.28 -30.50 -2.51
N ILE A 324 46.50 -29.96 -2.73
CA ILE A 324 47.75 -30.64 -2.36
C ILE A 324 47.90 -30.77 -0.83
N SER A 325 47.30 -29.87 -0.06
CA SER A 325 47.31 -29.94 1.41
C SER A 325 46.38 -31.02 1.99
N LEU A 326 45.52 -31.64 1.18
CA LEU A 326 44.61 -32.68 1.64
C LEU A 326 45.32 -34.03 1.85
N PRO A 327 44.84 -34.86 2.80
CA PRO A 327 45.39 -36.18 3.02
C PRO A 327 45.17 -37.09 1.80
N ALA A 328 46.14 -37.95 1.49
CA ALA A 328 46.16 -38.77 0.27
C ALA A 328 44.94 -39.68 0.10
N ASN A 329 44.35 -40.17 1.19
CA ASN A 329 43.13 -40.99 1.16
C ASN A 329 41.91 -40.21 0.66
N VAL A 330 41.80 -38.92 0.99
CA VAL A 330 40.71 -38.04 0.52
C VAL A 330 40.86 -37.73 -0.97
N LEU A 331 42.10 -37.51 -1.42
CA LEU A 331 42.41 -37.24 -2.82
C LEU A 331 42.13 -38.45 -3.72
N VAL A 332 42.51 -39.66 -3.30
CA VAL A 332 42.24 -40.89 -4.06
C VAL A 332 40.74 -41.14 -4.16
N ALA A 333 39.99 -40.95 -3.07
CA ALA A 333 38.54 -41.16 -3.07
C ALA A 333 37.77 -40.17 -3.96
N ASN A 334 38.34 -39.00 -4.26
CA ASN A 334 37.69 -37.94 -5.03
C ASN A 334 38.43 -37.58 -6.34
N ALA A 335 39.38 -38.40 -6.77
CA ALA A 335 40.25 -38.10 -7.92
C ALA A 335 39.45 -37.79 -9.19
N ASP A 336 38.44 -38.59 -9.52
CA ASP A 336 37.62 -38.40 -10.73
C ASP A 336 36.81 -37.10 -10.70
N ASN A 337 36.32 -36.72 -9.51
CA ASN A 337 35.58 -35.48 -9.30
C ASN A 337 36.49 -34.25 -9.38
N CYS A 338 37.70 -34.33 -8.81
CA CYS A 338 38.68 -33.25 -8.90
C CYS A 338 39.20 -33.09 -10.34
N ILE A 339 39.47 -34.19 -11.04
CA ILE A 339 39.97 -34.18 -12.42
C ILE A 339 38.92 -33.60 -13.37
N SER A 340 37.65 -33.99 -13.24
CA SER A 340 36.56 -33.44 -14.07
C SER A 340 36.35 -31.94 -13.86
N GLY A 341 36.57 -31.43 -12.65
CA GLY A 341 36.53 -29.98 -12.35
C GLY A 341 37.73 -29.18 -12.87
N LEU A 342 38.87 -29.83 -13.17
CA LEU A 342 40.09 -29.19 -13.69
C LEU A 342 40.11 -29.11 -15.22
N TYR A 343 39.27 -29.86 -15.93
CA TYR A 343 39.14 -29.73 -17.38
C TYR A 343 38.30 -28.50 -17.75
N PRO A 344 38.71 -27.72 -18.76
CA PRO A 344 37.88 -26.65 -19.26
C PRO A 344 36.57 -27.23 -19.80
N ALA A 345 35.46 -26.51 -19.60
CA ALA A 345 34.19 -26.85 -20.21
C ALA A 345 34.39 -27.01 -21.73
N SER A 346 34.12 -28.19 -22.26
CA SER A 346 34.23 -28.44 -23.69
C SER A 346 33.07 -27.76 -24.39
N TRP A 347 33.35 -26.72 -25.17
CA TRP A 347 32.34 -26.11 -26.03
C TRP A 347 31.80 -27.17 -27.00
N PRO A 348 30.48 -27.41 -27.07
CA PRO A 348 29.92 -28.32 -28.05
C PRO A 348 30.30 -27.81 -29.45
N LYS A 349 30.88 -28.67 -30.27
CA LYS A 349 31.24 -28.31 -31.66
C LYS A 349 29.97 -28.26 -32.49
N VAL A 350 29.50 -27.05 -32.78
CA VAL A 350 28.29 -26.82 -33.58
C VAL A 350 28.70 -26.53 -35.02
N TYR A 351 28.27 -27.37 -35.96
CA TYR A 351 28.67 -27.28 -37.37
C TYR A 351 27.59 -26.68 -38.28
N ASP A 352 26.38 -26.45 -37.77
CA ASP A 352 25.24 -25.89 -38.53
C ASP A 352 24.58 -24.74 -37.76
N LEU A 353 24.18 -23.70 -38.49
CA LEU A 353 23.51 -22.51 -37.96
C LEU A 353 22.17 -22.87 -37.32
N ASN A 354 21.45 -23.88 -37.85
CA ASN A 354 20.21 -24.36 -37.25
C ASN A 354 20.44 -24.99 -35.87
N ASN A 355 21.55 -25.72 -35.70
CA ASN A 355 21.93 -26.28 -34.40
C ASN A 355 22.40 -25.18 -33.43
N VAL A 356 23.02 -24.11 -33.94
CA VAL A 356 23.34 -22.93 -33.13
C VAL A 356 22.06 -22.25 -32.65
N PHE A 357 21.07 -22.08 -33.52
CA PHE A 357 19.77 -21.54 -33.13
C PHE A 357 19.05 -22.45 -32.15
N ALA A 358 19.07 -23.77 -32.34
CA ALA A 358 18.49 -24.71 -31.39
C ALA A 358 19.14 -24.58 -30.00
N LEU A 359 20.48 -24.49 -29.92
CA LEU A 359 21.21 -24.29 -28.66
C LEU A 359 20.99 -22.90 -28.03
N LEU A 360 20.83 -21.85 -28.83
CA LEU A 360 20.59 -20.48 -28.34
C LEU A 360 19.12 -20.25 -27.95
N LEU A 361 18.20 -20.97 -28.58
CA LEU A 361 16.76 -20.94 -28.30
C LEU A 361 16.35 -21.99 -27.26
N GLU A 362 17.23 -22.92 -26.92
CA GLU A 362 17.05 -23.83 -25.79
C GLU A 362 16.88 -22.96 -24.55
N ARG A 363 15.63 -22.86 -24.11
CA ARG A 363 15.27 -22.12 -22.91
C ARG A 363 16.10 -22.74 -21.81
N ARG A 364 17.05 -21.97 -21.28
CA ARG A 364 17.85 -22.35 -20.12
C ARG A 364 16.86 -22.95 -19.13
N ALA A 365 17.06 -24.19 -18.71
CA ALA A 365 16.28 -24.78 -17.64
C ALA A 365 16.23 -23.71 -16.55
N ASP A 366 15.02 -23.39 -16.08
CA ASP A 366 14.89 -22.50 -14.93
C ASP A 366 15.92 -23.01 -13.91
N GLU A 367 16.72 -22.11 -13.32
CA GLU A 367 17.53 -22.47 -12.15
C GLU A 367 16.62 -23.36 -11.33
N PRO A 368 17.00 -24.61 -10.98
CA PRO A 368 16.13 -25.41 -10.15
C PRO A 368 15.78 -24.46 -9.03
N VAL A 369 14.51 -24.10 -8.95
CA VAL A 369 13.99 -23.44 -7.78
C VAL A 369 14.48 -24.40 -6.72
N LEU A 370 15.50 -24.01 -5.96
CA LEU A 370 15.85 -24.71 -4.74
C LEU A 370 14.48 -24.87 -4.15
N ASP A 371 13.98 -26.12 -4.07
CA ASP A 371 12.63 -26.35 -3.60
C ASP A 371 12.51 -25.41 -2.42
N GLU A 372 11.60 -24.42 -2.54
CA GLU A 372 11.16 -23.72 -1.37
C GLU A 372 10.49 -24.86 -0.63
N ASP A 373 11.31 -25.58 0.14
CA ASP A 373 10.87 -26.36 1.24
C ASP A 373 10.01 -25.34 1.97
N ASP A 374 8.70 -25.46 1.78
CA ASP A 374 7.68 -25.04 2.72
C ASP A 374 7.92 -25.81 4.04
N GLY A 375 9.19 -25.86 4.49
CA GLY A 375 9.62 -26.35 5.75
C GLY A 375 8.79 -25.56 6.71
N GLU A 376 7.91 -26.29 7.41
CA GLU A 376 7.31 -25.81 8.64
C GLU A 376 8.38 -25.00 9.36
N ILE A 377 8.06 -23.78 9.75
CA ILE A 377 8.96 -22.94 10.54
C ILE A 377 9.26 -23.73 11.81
N THR A 378 10.31 -24.55 11.78
CA THR A 378 10.75 -25.30 12.94
C THR A 378 11.27 -24.25 13.89
N PRO A 379 10.75 -24.17 15.13
CA PRO A 379 11.25 -23.24 16.13
C PRO A 379 12.77 -23.35 16.19
N PHE A 380 13.46 -22.21 16.13
CA PHE A 380 14.91 -22.15 16.25
C PHE A 380 15.34 -22.94 17.50
N GLU A 381 15.92 -24.13 17.31
CA GLU A 381 16.52 -24.88 18.39
C GLU A 381 17.79 -24.13 18.80
N SER A 382 17.69 -23.35 19.88
CA SER A 382 18.84 -22.71 20.50
C SER A 382 19.91 -23.77 20.74
N GLN A 383 21.09 -23.59 20.15
CA GLN A 383 22.25 -24.45 20.42
C GLN A 383 22.39 -24.63 21.93
N LYS A 384 22.49 -25.88 22.40
CA LYS A 384 22.65 -26.16 23.84
C LYS A 384 23.86 -25.40 24.36
N ASP A 385 23.64 -24.58 25.39
CA ASP A 385 24.72 -23.83 26.03
C ASP A 385 25.85 -24.78 26.43
N GLN A 386 27.08 -24.42 26.08
CA GLN A 386 28.27 -25.25 26.30
C GLN A 386 28.56 -25.49 27.80
N PHE A 387 27.97 -24.69 28.69
CA PHE A 387 28.12 -24.77 30.14
C PHE A 387 26.76 -24.77 30.83
N ALA A 388 26.61 -25.59 31.86
CA ALA A 388 25.42 -25.57 32.69
C ALA A 388 25.30 -24.21 33.43
N PRO A 389 24.08 -23.70 33.67
CA PRO A 389 23.87 -22.40 34.31
C PRO A 389 24.46 -22.31 35.73
N GLU A 390 24.57 -23.44 36.43
CA GLU A 390 25.21 -23.56 37.73
C GLU A 390 26.71 -23.20 37.68
N VAL A 391 27.41 -23.65 36.62
CA VAL A 391 28.83 -23.37 36.40
C VAL A 391 29.04 -21.89 36.10
N ILE A 392 28.17 -21.30 35.26
CA ILE A 392 28.22 -19.87 34.91
C ILE A 392 28.03 -19.01 36.16
N SER A 393 26.99 -19.29 36.96
CA SER A 393 26.72 -18.54 38.19
C SER A 393 27.83 -18.68 39.23
N GLN A 394 28.47 -19.85 39.33
CA GLN A 394 29.56 -20.08 40.28
C GLN A 394 30.79 -19.25 39.92
N VAL A 395 31.16 -19.22 38.63
CA VAL A 395 32.27 -18.42 38.12
C VAL A 395 32.00 -16.93 38.24
N GLU A 396 30.77 -16.48 37.97
CA GLU A 396 30.36 -15.08 38.12
C GLU A 396 30.47 -14.60 39.57
N GLN A 397 29.96 -15.38 40.52
CA GLN A 397 30.05 -15.02 41.95
C GLN A 397 31.49 -14.97 42.43
N TRP A 398 32.35 -15.88 41.95
CA TRP A 398 33.76 -15.88 42.33
C TRP A 398 34.49 -14.65 41.78
N LEU A 399 34.31 -14.33 40.49
CA LEU A 399 34.90 -13.14 39.87
C LEU A 399 34.39 -11.84 40.52
N LYS A 400 33.11 -11.75 40.87
CA LYS A 400 32.55 -10.60 41.62
C LYS A 400 33.25 -10.41 42.97
N ARG A 401 33.53 -11.50 43.70
CA ARG A 401 34.28 -11.41 44.98
C ARG A 401 35.70 -10.92 44.78
N GLN A 402 36.39 -11.41 43.75
CA GLN A 402 37.76 -10.96 43.46
C GLN A 402 37.79 -9.49 43.00
N PHE A 403 36.85 -9.05 42.16
CA PHE A 403 36.79 -7.65 41.73
C PHE A 403 36.29 -6.70 42.81
N ALA A 404 35.51 -7.17 43.79
CA ALA A 404 35.12 -6.38 44.97
C ALA A 404 36.32 -5.98 45.86
N THR A 405 37.45 -6.68 45.75
CA THR A 405 38.70 -6.33 46.46
C THR A 405 39.39 -5.07 45.91
N GLY A 406 38.88 -4.46 44.82
CA GLY A 406 39.35 -3.18 44.30
C GLY A 406 40.78 -3.20 43.75
N SER A 407 41.34 -4.38 43.49
CA SER A 407 42.68 -4.56 42.95
C SER A 407 42.64 -4.79 41.44
N THR A 408 43.74 -4.48 40.77
CA THR A 408 43.90 -4.78 39.34
C THR A 408 44.31 -6.24 39.17
N PHE A 409 43.62 -6.97 38.30
CA PHE A 409 43.88 -8.39 38.05
C PHE A 409 44.07 -8.69 36.57
N ARG A 410 44.99 -9.59 36.25
CA ARG A 410 45.16 -10.15 34.90
C ARG A 410 44.53 -11.54 34.78
N ILE A 411 44.15 -11.95 33.56
CA ILE A 411 43.52 -13.26 33.32
C ILE A 411 44.42 -14.41 33.81
N ASP A 412 45.73 -14.35 33.54
CA ASP A 412 46.69 -15.35 34.00
C ASP A 412 46.76 -15.46 35.54
N GLN A 413 46.72 -14.33 36.23
CA GLN A 413 46.69 -14.29 37.70
C GLN A 413 45.38 -14.86 38.26
N LEU A 414 44.23 -14.52 37.66
CA LEU A 414 42.92 -15.05 38.06
C LEU A 414 42.84 -16.57 37.82
N LEU A 415 43.36 -17.06 36.70
CA LEU A 415 43.45 -18.48 36.40
C LEU A 415 44.38 -19.22 37.37
N GLY A 416 45.52 -18.63 37.72
CA GLY A 416 46.43 -19.19 38.73
C GLY A 416 45.82 -19.23 40.13
N MET A 417 45.08 -18.20 40.53
CA MET A 417 44.35 -18.18 41.82
C MET A 417 43.22 -19.21 41.85
N ALA A 418 42.48 -19.37 40.74
CA ALA A 418 41.45 -20.39 40.60
C ALA A 418 42.03 -21.81 40.68
N GLU A 419 43.20 -22.04 40.06
CA GLU A 419 43.92 -23.32 40.14
C GLU A 419 44.41 -23.62 41.56
N ALA A 420 45.00 -22.64 42.26
CA ALA A 420 45.44 -22.80 43.64
C ALA A 420 44.28 -23.08 44.62
N GLN A 421 43.07 -22.64 44.28
CA GLN A 421 41.84 -22.92 45.05
C GLN A 421 41.15 -24.24 44.63
N GLY A 422 41.77 -25.02 43.74
CA GLY A 422 41.30 -26.35 43.34
C GLY A 422 40.15 -26.34 42.33
N MET A 423 39.97 -25.27 41.55
CA MET A 423 38.90 -25.23 40.54
C MET A 423 39.17 -26.16 39.36
N ASP A 424 38.13 -26.92 39.00
CA ASP A 424 38.17 -27.84 37.86
C ASP A 424 38.39 -27.11 36.52
N SER A 425 38.91 -27.85 35.55
CA SER A 425 39.22 -27.40 34.20
C SER A 425 38.01 -26.78 33.49
N GLN A 426 36.80 -27.30 33.71
CA GLN A 426 35.56 -26.78 33.12
C GLN A 426 35.20 -25.39 33.64
N LEU A 427 35.38 -25.15 34.95
CA LEU A 427 35.16 -23.83 35.58
C LEU A 427 36.17 -22.80 35.06
N ARG A 428 37.44 -23.19 34.92
CA ARG A 428 38.49 -22.33 34.37
C ARG A 428 38.25 -21.99 32.90
N ARG A 429 37.72 -22.91 32.07
CA ARG A 429 37.30 -22.63 30.68
C ARG A 429 36.15 -21.62 30.61
N CYS A 430 35.13 -21.82 31.43
CA CYS A 430 33.99 -20.90 31.53
C CYS A 430 34.46 -19.49 31.96
N MET A 431 35.40 -19.42 32.90
CA MET A 431 35.99 -18.16 33.37
C MET A 431 36.68 -17.38 32.25
N VAL A 432 37.47 -18.04 31.41
CA VAL A 432 38.14 -17.38 30.28
C VAL A 432 37.13 -16.78 29.32
N LEU A 433 36.12 -17.55 28.90
CA LEU A 433 35.10 -17.07 27.96
C LEU A 433 34.31 -15.88 28.53
N MET A 434 33.99 -15.92 29.82
CA MET A 434 33.26 -14.85 30.48
C MET A 434 34.09 -13.56 30.60
N LEU A 435 35.41 -13.67 30.85
CA LEU A 435 36.35 -12.54 30.86
C LEU A 435 36.58 -11.96 29.46
N PHE A 436 36.59 -12.79 28.41
CA PHE A 436 36.68 -12.29 27.04
C PHE A 436 35.40 -11.57 26.58
N ARG A 437 34.22 -12.06 27.02
CA ARG A 437 32.95 -11.39 26.73
C ARG A 437 32.87 -10.00 27.39
N SER A 438 33.47 -9.83 28.57
CA SER A 438 33.59 -8.53 29.25
C SER A 438 34.69 -7.61 28.69
N TYR A 439 35.26 -7.92 27.52
CA TYR A 439 36.14 -6.97 26.81
C TYR A 439 35.34 -5.83 26.15
N ALA A 440 34.18 -6.14 25.56
CA ALA A 440 33.31 -5.12 24.98
C ALA A 440 32.52 -4.40 26.07
N GLN A 441 32.70 -3.07 26.22
CA GLN A 441 32.03 -2.27 27.25
C GLN A 441 30.49 -2.32 27.19
N SER A 442 29.91 -2.67 26.04
CA SER A 442 28.47 -2.87 25.86
C SER A 442 27.95 -4.19 26.43
N GLU A 443 28.83 -5.15 26.70
CA GLU A 443 28.50 -6.51 27.18
C GLU A 443 29.20 -6.87 28.50
N THR A 444 29.77 -5.88 29.20
CA THR A 444 30.48 -6.12 30.46
C THR A 444 29.52 -6.56 31.58
N LEU A 445 29.72 -7.78 32.07
CA LEU A 445 29.05 -8.27 33.29
C LEU A 445 29.57 -7.58 34.58
N PHE A 446 30.66 -6.81 34.47
CA PHE A 446 31.35 -6.15 35.58
C PHE A 446 31.44 -4.63 35.34
N PRO A 447 30.38 -3.86 35.60
CA PRO A 447 30.32 -2.43 35.27
C PRO A 447 31.33 -1.56 36.05
N GLY A 448 31.90 -2.07 37.16
CA GLY A 448 32.90 -1.37 37.96
C GLY A 448 34.36 -1.59 37.54
N MET A 449 34.62 -2.41 36.50
CA MET A 449 35.96 -2.73 36.03
C MET A 449 36.13 -2.35 34.56
N LYS A 450 37.28 -1.76 34.22
CA LYS A 450 37.73 -1.52 32.85
C LYS A 450 38.70 -2.63 32.42
N SER A 451 38.45 -3.24 31.27
CA SER A 451 39.31 -4.24 30.65
C SER A 451 40.18 -3.62 29.56
N ASP A 452 41.49 -3.79 29.66
CA ASP A 452 42.48 -3.38 28.65
C ASP A 452 43.34 -4.60 28.24
N ALA A 453 43.78 -4.64 26.98
CA ALA A 453 44.62 -5.74 26.49
C ALA A 453 46.08 -5.55 26.96
N ALA A 454 46.61 -6.52 27.71
CA ALA A 454 47.93 -6.49 28.34
C ALA A 454 48.74 -7.76 28.02
N GLY A 455 49.16 -7.91 26.75
CA GLY A 455 50.04 -9.00 26.31
C GLY A 455 49.32 -10.30 25.95
N ARG A 456 50.04 -11.44 26.03
CA ARG A 456 49.51 -12.79 25.73
C ARG A 456 49.78 -13.73 26.89
N PHE A 457 48.86 -14.66 27.12
CA PHE A 457 49.03 -15.77 28.08
C PHE A 457 48.87 -17.12 27.38
N GLN A 458 49.56 -18.12 27.91
CA GLN A 458 49.47 -19.51 27.48
C GLN A 458 49.39 -20.39 28.72
N MET A 459 48.24 -21.03 28.91
CA MET A 459 48.02 -22.03 29.95
C MET A 459 47.43 -23.29 29.33
N ASP A 460 47.47 -24.42 30.04
CA ASP A 460 47.00 -25.73 29.55
C ASP A 460 45.52 -25.73 29.08
N ILE A 461 44.74 -24.77 29.59
CA ILE A 461 43.29 -24.70 29.38
C ILE A 461 42.91 -23.72 28.25
N ALA A 462 43.69 -22.65 28.04
CA ALA A 462 43.42 -21.61 27.06
C ALA A 462 44.68 -20.80 26.72
N GLN A 463 44.72 -20.28 25.49
CA GLN A 463 45.73 -19.35 25.01
C GLN A 463 45.05 -18.13 24.37
N GLY A 464 45.58 -16.93 24.60
CA GLY A 464 44.98 -15.72 24.05
C GLY A 464 45.60 -14.42 24.54
N THR A 465 44.96 -13.31 24.21
CA THR A 465 45.31 -11.98 24.71
C THR A 465 45.03 -11.92 26.21
N ASN A 466 46.02 -11.56 27.01
CA ASN A 466 45.83 -11.41 28.45
C ASN A 466 45.14 -10.08 28.72
N LEU A 467 43.95 -10.10 29.31
CA LEU A 467 43.22 -8.87 29.64
C LEU A 467 43.55 -8.46 31.08
N GLU A 468 43.79 -7.17 31.27
CA GLU A 468 43.99 -6.54 32.57
C GLU A 468 42.71 -5.79 32.97
N PHE A 469 42.15 -6.16 34.12
CA PHE A 469 40.93 -5.59 34.68
C PHE A 469 41.29 -4.64 35.82
N SER A 470 41.01 -3.35 35.65
CA SER A 470 41.30 -2.28 36.62
C SER A 470 40.01 -1.61 37.12
N PRO A 471 39.94 -1.18 38.39
CA PRO A 471 38.75 -0.49 38.91
C PRO A 471 38.56 0.88 38.27
N LEU A 472 37.32 1.23 37.92
CA LEU A 472 36.96 2.58 37.49
C LEU A 472 37.09 3.55 38.68
N GLN A 473 38.08 4.45 38.66
CA GLN A 473 38.20 5.49 39.69
C GLN A 473 37.01 6.46 39.60
N GLU A 474 36.22 6.57 40.68
CA GLU A 474 35.24 7.64 40.85
C GLU A 474 35.97 9.00 40.94
N ASN A 475 35.85 9.83 39.91
CA ASN A 475 36.22 11.25 39.98
C ASN A 475 35.31 11.96 41.00
N LYS A 476 35.76 12.06 42.25
CA LYS A 476 35.40 13.19 43.12
C LYS A 476 36.18 14.42 42.67
N ALA A 477 35.53 15.30 41.92
CA ALA A 477 36.02 16.66 41.70
C ALA A 477 35.06 17.64 42.37
N ASP A 478 35.52 18.18 43.50
CA ASP A 478 35.00 19.36 44.17
C ASP A 478 35.02 20.59 43.23
N LYS A 479 33.96 21.41 43.35
CA LYS A 479 33.92 22.82 42.92
C LYS A 479 34.96 23.66 43.68
N PRO A 480 35.52 24.73 43.10
CA PRO A 480 34.75 25.97 42.86
C PRO A 480 34.31 26.19 41.41
#